data_AF-A0A9E7YLM9-F1
#
_entry.id   AF-A0A9E7YLM9-F1
#
_cell.length_a   1.000
_cell.length_b   1.000
_cell.length_c   1.000
_cell.angle_alpha   90.00
_cell.angle_beta   90.00
_cell.angle_gamma   90.00
#
_symmetry.space_group_name_H-M   'P 1'
#
loop_
_entity.id
_entity.type
_entity.pdbx_description
1 polymer ?
#
loop_
_entity_poly.entity_id
_entity_poly.type
_entity_poly.pdbx_seq_one_letter_code
_entity_poly.pdbx_strand_id
1 'polypeptide(L)' 'MALPKVRTSRANTHARRSQWKAQTAQLIAVHMPDGEVVHVSHSLVKAVRKGYVKPR' A
#
# COMPACT_ATOMS: atom_id res chain seq x y z
N MET A 1 -20.80 16.49 24.48
CA MET A 1 -19.85 15.53 23.86
C MET A 1 -20.48 14.15 23.89
N ALA A 2 -20.45 13.41 22.79
CA ALA A 2 -20.99 12.04 22.79
C ALA A 2 -19.97 11.07 23.40
N LEU A 3 -20.41 10.27 24.37
CA LEU A 3 -19.62 9.23 25.03
C LEU A 3 -20.25 7.86 24.76
N PRO A 4 -19.46 6.79 24.64
CA PRO A 4 -20.01 5.45 24.52
C PRO A 4 -20.73 5.06 25.81
N LYS A 5 -22.03 4.77 25.70
CA LYS A 5 -22.86 4.36 26.85
C LYS A 5 -22.53 2.96 27.34
N VAL A 6 -22.12 2.07 26.43
CA VAL A 6 -21.90 0.64 26.70
C VAL A 6 -20.60 0.15 26.07
N ARG A 7 -20.03 -0.91 26.64
CA ARG A 7 -18.89 -1.62 26.05
C ARG A 7 -19.35 -2.38 24.81
N THR A 8 -18.72 -2.10 23.67
CA THR A 8 -18.95 -2.83 22.42
C THR A 8 -18.59 -4.31 22.58
N SER A 9 -19.40 -5.21 22.02
CA SER A 9 -19.16 -6.65 22.09
C SER A 9 -17.81 -7.05 21.48
N ARG A 10 -17.28 -8.20 21.92
CA ARG A 10 -16.02 -8.76 21.39
C ARG A 10 -16.12 -9.01 19.88
N ALA A 11 -17.24 -9.58 19.42
CA ALA A 11 -17.47 -9.85 18.00
C ALA A 11 -17.44 -8.57 17.15
N ASN A 12 -18.15 -7.51 17.57
CA ASN A 12 -18.19 -6.24 16.84
C ASN A 12 -16.83 -5.54 16.83
N THR A 13 -16.09 -5.63 17.93
CA THR A 13 -14.74 -5.06 18.03
C THR A 13 -13.78 -5.76 17.07
N HIS A 14 -13.83 -7.09 17.01
CA HIS A 14 -13.00 -7.88 16.10
C HIS A 14 -13.36 -7.63 14.64
N ALA A 15 -14.65 -7.62 14.30
CA ALA A 15 -15.11 -7.34 12.95
C ALA A 15 -14.65 -5.96 12.45
N ARG A 16 -14.74 -4.92 13.29
CA ARG A 16 -14.23 -3.58 12.94
C ARG A 16 -12.71 -3.60 12.74
N ARG A 17 -11.97 -4.23 13.67
CA ARG A 17 -10.49 -4.27 13.61
C ARG A 17 -9.98 -5.09 12.42
N SER A 18 -10.67 -6.16 12.03
CA SER A 18 -10.24 -6.99 10.91
C SER A 18 -10.32 -6.29 9.55
N GLN A 19 -11.10 -5.20 9.44
CA GLN A 19 -11.14 -4.36 8.24
C GLN A 19 -9.96 -3.39 8.16
N TRP A 20 -9.26 -3.13 9.27
CA TRP A 20 -8.07 -2.30 9.27
C TRP A 20 -6.86 -3.12 8.78
N LYS A 21 -6.75 -3.22 7.46
CA LYS A 21 -5.67 -3.91 6.74
C LYS A 21 -5.18 -3.02 5.61
N ALA A 22 -3.89 -3.14 5.28
CA ALA A 22 -3.32 -2.45 4.13
C ALA A 22 -3.44 -3.32 2.87
N GLN A 23 -3.79 -2.70 1.75
CA GLN A 23 -3.73 -3.36 0.45
C GLN A 23 -2.29 -3.32 -0.07
N THR A 24 -1.80 -4.45 -0.58
CA THR A 24 -0.48 -4.52 -1.21
C THR A 24 -0.49 -3.83 -2.57
N ALA A 25 0.60 -3.11 -2.87
CA ALA A 25 0.76 -2.47 -4.17
C ALA A 25 0.98 -3.54 -5.25
N GLN A 26 0.34 -3.37 -6.41
CA GLN A 26 0.59 -4.21 -7.58
C GLN A 26 1.87 -3.72 -8.25
N LEU A 27 2.86 -4.61 -8.33
CA LEU A 27 4.16 -4.34 -8.91
C LEU A 27 4.24 -4.90 -10.33
N ILE A 28 4.88 -4.15 -11.21
CA ILE A 28 5.06 -4.50 -12.61
C ILE A 28 6.54 -4.46 -12.93
N ALA A 29 7.02 -5.42 -13.73
CA ALA A 29 8.37 -5.42 -14.24
C ALA A 29 8.57 -4.27 -15.25
N VAL A 30 9.56 -3.42 -14.99
CA VAL A 30 9.94 -2.29 -15.85
C VAL A 30 11.41 -2.40 -16.20
N HIS A 31 11.72 -2.24 -17.48
CA HIS A 31 13.09 -2.13 -17.96
C HIS A 31 13.62 -0.72 -17.75
N MET A 32 14.70 -0.62 -16.97
CA MET A 32 15.45 0.62 -16.78
C MET A 32 16.35 0.91 -18.00
N PRO A 33 16.68 2.19 -18.25
CA PRO A 33 17.67 2.56 -19.25
C PRO A 33 19.04 1.90 -19.02
N ASP A 34 19.39 1.63 -17.76
CA ASP A 34 20.65 0.99 -17.35
C ASP A 34 20.65 -0.54 -17.58
N GLY A 35 19.58 -1.11 -18.14
CA GLY A 35 19.45 -2.53 -18.48
C GLY A 35 18.87 -3.43 -17.38
N GLU A 36 18.67 -2.89 -16.17
CA GLU A 36 18.07 -3.63 -15.04
C GLU A 36 16.54 -3.78 -15.18
N VAL A 37 16.00 -4.91 -14.74
CA VAL A 37 14.54 -5.12 -14.63
C VAL A 37 14.12 -4.93 -13.18
N VAL A 38 13.27 -3.94 -12.91
CA VAL A 38 12.84 -3.60 -11.56
C VAL A 38 11.33 -3.66 -11.42
N HIS A 39 10.87 -4.11 -10.24
CA HIS A 39 9.45 -4.22 -9.91
C HIS A 39 8.97 -2.97 -9.21
N VAL A 40 8.18 -2.16 -9.91
CA VAL A 40 7.67 -0.88 -9.38
C VAL A 40 6.17 -0.77 -9.58
N SER A 41 5.51 0.04 -8.75
CA SER A 41 4.10 0.34 -8.97
C SER A 41 3.91 1.10 -10.28
N HIS A 42 2.77 0.89 -10.95
CA HIS A 42 2.48 1.51 -12.24
C HIS A 42 2.63 3.05 -12.23
N SER A 43 2.26 3.70 -11.13
CA SER A 43 2.35 5.16 -10.97
C SER A 43 3.79 5.70 -10.97
N LEU A 44 4.76 4.88 -10.54
CA LEU A 44 6.16 5.30 -10.37
C LEU A 44 7.04 5.03 -11.59
N VAL A 45 6.54 4.29 -12.59
CA VAL A 45 7.29 3.89 -13.80
C VAL A 45 8.00 5.08 -14.45
N LYS A 46 7.29 6.20 -14.65
CA LYS A 46 7.86 7.39 -15.31
C LYS A 46 8.94 8.07 -14.47
N ALA A 47 8.76 8.11 -13.15
CA ALA A 47 9.73 8.71 -12.24
C ALA A 47 11.00 7.87 -12.15
N VAL A 48 10.84 6.55 -12.13
CA VAL A 48 11.94 5.57 -12.09
C VAL A 48 12.75 5.61 -13.39
N ARG A 49 12.10 5.60 -14.56
CA ARG A 49 12.80 5.73 -15.86
C ARG A 49 13.58 7.04 -16.03
N LYS A 50 13.15 8.11 -15.36
CA LYS A 50 13.83 9.42 -15.38
C LYS A 50 14.91 9.56 -14.30
N GLY A 51 15.08 8.57 -13.42
CA GLY A 51 16.05 8.61 -12.32
C GLY A 51 15.64 9.47 -11.13
N TYR A 52 14.38 9.94 -11.04
CA TYR A 52 13.91 10.73 -9.89
C TYR A 52 13.61 9.89 -8.65
N VAL A 53 13.33 8.59 -8.85
CA VAL A 53 13.07 7.64 -7.78
C VAL A 53 13.96 6.43 -8.02
N LYS A 54 14.83 6.12 -7.06
CA LYS A 54 15.64 4.90 -7.12
C LYS A 54 14.81 3.75 -6.54
N PRO A 55 14.47 2.73 -7.34
CA PRO A 55 13.87 1.54 -6.78
C PRO A 55 14.91 0.80 -5.93
N ARG A 56 14.48 0.24 -4.79
CA ARG A 56 15.31 -0.53 -3.86
C ARG A 56 14.95 -2.00 -3.92
#